data_AF-A0A6P7TUA9-F1
#
_entry.id   AF-A0A6P7TUA9-F1
#
_cell.length_a   1.000
_cell.length_b   1.000
_cell.length_c   1.000
_cell.angle_alpha   90.00
_cell.angle_beta   90.00
_cell.angle_gamma   90.00
#
_symmetry.space_group_name_H-M   'P 1'
#
loop_
_entity.id
_entity.type
_entity.pdbx_description
1 polymer ?
#
loop_
_entity_poly.entity_id
_entity_poly.type
_entity_poly.pdbx_seq_one_letter_code
_entity_poly.pdbx_strand_id
1 'polypeptide(L)'
;MQRWPEPYPELYATQNVVTDLALNAIPVLLVMNELDSPPTMEELSKAIDTQACGKAHGNDGIPSEILKCGKPALLHPLHDLLCLCWEHGHKPQDVRDAKIITLYKNKGDRNDCNNYRGISLLSVVGKAFA
;
A
#
# COMPACT_ATOMS: atom_id res chain seq x y z
N MET A 1 23.69 -21.11 -11.13
CA MET A 1 22.98 -20.23 -10.17
C MET A 1 22.98 -18.79 -10.70
N GLN A 2 22.32 -18.58 -11.85
CA GLN A 2 22.10 -17.24 -12.43
C GLN A 2 20.59 -17.18 -12.67
N ARG A 3 19.82 -16.78 -11.66
CA ARG A 3 18.34 -16.76 -11.74
C ARG A 3 17.77 -15.41 -12.20
N TRP A 4 18.60 -14.37 -12.28
CA TRP A 4 18.19 -13.02 -12.67
C TRP A 4 19.29 -12.40 -13.53
N PRO A 5 19.14 -12.36 -14.87
CA PRO A 5 19.87 -11.38 -15.66
C PRO A 5 19.27 -10.01 -15.36
N GLU A 6 20.09 -9.04 -14.91
CA GLU A 6 19.65 -7.64 -14.77
C GLU A 6 19.19 -7.14 -16.16
N PRO A 7 17.90 -6.87 -16.39
CA PRO A 7 17.41 -6.61 -17.74
C PRO A 7 17.66 -5.18 -18.24
N TYR A 8 18.33 -4.34 -17.46
CA TYR A 8 18.26 -2.89 -17.62
C TYR A 8 19.58 -2.11 -17.48
N PRO A 9 20.76 -2.62 -17.88
CA PRO A 9 21.99 -1.85 -17.78
C PRO A 9 21.91 -0.53 -18.58
N GLU A 10 21.19 -0.52 -19.70
CA GLU A 10 21.01 0.67 -20.55
C GLU A 10 20.10 1.74 -19.92
N LEU A 11 19.06 1.33 -19.17
CA LEU A 11 18.16 2.29 -18.49
C LEU A 11 18.91 3.07 -17.40
N TYR A 12 19.83 2.41 -16.70
CA TYR A 12 20.60 3.03 -15.62
C TYR A 12 21.91 3.69 -16.09
N ALA A 13 22.34 3.45 -17.34
CA ALA A 13 23.53 4.08 -17.92
C ALA A 13 23.29 5.49 -18.48
N THR A 14 22.02 5.91 -18.60
CA THR A 14 21.67 7.20 -19.22
C THR A 14 21.82 8.35 -18.23
N GLN A 15 22.79 9.26 -18.47
CA GLN A 15 22.88 10.52 -17.75
C GLN A 15 21.84 11.51 -18.28
N ASN A 16 20.76 11.70 -17.53
CA ASN A 16 19.75 12.72 -17.83
C ASN A 16 20.21 14.09 -17.32
N VAL A 17 20.36 15.07 -18.21
CA VAL A 17 20.63 16.47 -17.86
C VAL A 17 19.30 17.22 -17.85
N VAL A 18 18.88 17.68 -16.67
CA VAL A 18 17.67 18.50 -16.51
C VAL A 18 18.04 19.97 -16.76
N THR A 19 17.40 20.61 -17.74
CA THR A 19 17.62 22.03 -18.04
C THR A 19 16.65 22.92 -17.27
N ASP A 20 17.05 24.15 -16.95
CA ASP A 20 16.18 25.12 -16.28
C ASP A 20 14.92 25.43 -17.10
N LEU A 21 15.02 25.36 -18.42
CA LEU A 21 13.90 25.54 -19.34
C LEU A 21 12.86 24.41 -19.19
N ALA A 22 13.32 23.17 -18.98
CA ALA A 22 12.44 22.04 -18.70
C ALA A 22 11.80 22.16 -17.30
N LEU A 23 12.54 22.63 -16.29
CA LEU A 23 12.00 22.86 -14.94
C LEU A 23 10.94 23.97 -14.94
N ASN A 24 11.21 25.10 -15.59
CA ASN A 24 10.29 26.23 -15.69
C ASN A 24 9.06 25.93 -16.56
N ALA A 25 9.14 24.89 -17.42
CA ALA A 25 8.00 24.43 -18.21
C ALA A 25 7.03 23.54 -17.41
N ILE A 26 7.40 23.08 -16.21
CA ILE A 26 6.51 22.30 -15.34
C ILE A 26 5.42 23.24 -14.81
N PRO A 27 4.13 22.97 -15.11
CA PRO A 27 3.05 23.81 -14.60
C PRO A 27 2.97 23.68 -13.08
N VAL A 28 2.99 24.82 -12.39
CA VAL A 28 2.75 24.86 -10.94
C VAL A 28 1.28 24.53 -10.72
N LEU A 29 1.03 23.40 -10.06
CA LEU A 29 -0.31 23.01 -9.63
C LEU A 29 -0.69 23.75 -8.34
N LEU A 30 -1.99 23.92 -8.11
CA LEU A 30 -2.48 24.50 -6.87
C LEU A 30 -2.11 23.60 -5.69
N VAL A 31 -1.65 24.21 -4.60
CA VAL A 31 -1.34 23.50 -3.36
C VAL A 31 -2.64 23.02 -2.74
N MET A 32 -2.73 21.71 -2.49
CA MET A 32 -3.88 21.04 -1.86
C MET A 32 -3.67 20.97 -0.35
N ASN A 33 -3.89 22.10 0.34
CA ASN A 33 -3.68 22.20 1.79
C ASN A 33 -4.56 21.22 2.60
N GLU A 34 -5.66 20.74 2.02
CA GLU A 34 -6.53 19.73 2.63
C GLU A 34 -5.80 18.40 2.87
N LEU A 35 -4.79 18.08 2.08
CA LEU A 35 -4.01 16.84 2.23
C LEU A 35 -3.07 16.87 3.43
N ASP A 36 -2.80 18.05 3.99
CA ASP A 36 -1.96 18.22 5.18
C ASP A 36 -2.78 18.11 6.48
N SER A 37 -4.11 18.05 6.37
CA SER A 37 -5.01 17.92 7.52
C SER A 37 -5.01 16.49 8.08
N PRO A 38 -5.15 16.32 9.40
CA PRO A 38 -5.20 14.99 9.99
C PRO A 38 -6.42 14.23 9.48
N PRO A 39 -6.29 12.91 9.28
CA PRO A 39 -7.37 12.08 8.76
C PRO A 39 -8.59 12.12 9.68
N THR A 40 -9.77 12.20 9.08
CA THR A 40 -11.05 12.27 9.79
C THR A 40 -11.60 10.88 10.13
N MET A 41 -12.52 10.83 11.10
CA MET A 41 -13.17 9.58 11.49
C MET A 41 -14.09 9.06 10.37
N GLU A 42 -14.71 9.96 9.61
CA GLU A 42 -15.54 9.65 8.44
C GLU A 42 -14.73 9.00 7.32
N GLU A 43 -13.53 9.53 7.04
CA GLU A 43 -12.60 8.94 6.06
C GLU A 43 -12.21 7.53 6.47
N LEU A 44 -11.84 7.33 7.74
CA LEU A 44 -11.50 6.00 8.25
C LEU A 44 -12.71 5.04 8.20
N SER A 45 -13.91 5.50 8.59
CA SER A 45 -15.11 4.67 8.50
C SER A 45 -15.38 4.25 7.05
N LYS A 46 -15.26 5.18 6.10
CA LYS A 46 -15.43 4.90 4.67
C LYS A 46 -14.36 3.94 4.15
N ALA A 47 -13.10 4.10 4.58
CA ALA A 47 -12.02 3.19 4.23
C ALA A 47 -12.33 1.76 4.70
N ILE A 48 -12.79 1.59 5.95
CA ILE A 48 -13.22 0.29 6.48
C ILE A 48 -14.40 -0.29 5.66
N ASP A 49 -15.41 0.52 5.35
CA ASP A 49 -16.62 0.07 4.64
C ASP A 49 -16.34 -0.36 3.20
N THR A 50 -15.39 0.29 2.53
CA THR A 50 -15.00 0.01 1.13
C THR A 50 -14.14 -1.25 0.96
N GLN A 51 -13.60 -1.82 2.04
CA GLN A 51 -12.82 -3.05 1.96
C GLN A 51 -13.67 -4.22 1.44
N ALA A 52 -13.14 -5.02 0.51
CA ALA A 52 -13.86 -6.16 -0.02
C ALA A 52 -13.83 -7.36 0.93
N CYS A 53 -14.98 -7.99 1.16
CA CYS A 53 -15.11 -9.25 1.89
C CYS A 53 -14.59 -10.44 1.05
N GLY A 54 -14.28 -11.55 1.72
CA GLY A 54 -13.80 -12.80 1.12
C GLY A 54 -12.36 -12.72 0.59
N LYS A 55 -11.61 -11.69 1.00
CA LYS A 55 -10.20 -11.53 0.64
C LYS A 55 -9.29 -12.20 1.66
N ALA A 56 -8.10 -12.60 1.21
CA ALA A 56 -7.09 -13.14 2.11
C ALA A 56 -6.68 -12.09 3.17
N HIS A 57 -6.60 -12.55 4.41
CA HIS A 57 -6.12 -11.77 5.55
C HIS A 57 -4.61 -11.51 5.46
N GLY A 58 -4.14 -10.56 6.27
CA GLY A 58 -2.70 -10.31 6.44
C GLY A 58 -2.05 -11.36 7.33
N ASN A 59 -0.90 -11.02 7.91
CA ASN A 59 -0.21 -11.90 8.86
C ASN A 59 -0.95 -12.02 10.21
N ASP A 60 -1.83 -11.06 10.51
CA ASP A 60 -2.66 -10.97 11.72
C ASP A 60 -3.79 -12.01 11.78
N GLY A 61 -4.15 -12.65 10.66
CA GLY A 61 -5.25 -13.60 10.60
C GLY A 61 -6.64 -12.96 10.62
N ILE A 62 -6.73 -11.62 10.58
CA ILE A 62 -8.00 -10.90 10.72
C ILE A 62 -8.58 -10.59 9.33
N PRO A 63 -9.75 -11.12 8.98
CA PRO A 63 -10.42 -10.78 7.73
C PRO A 63 -11.20 -9.45 7.87
N SER A 64 -11.49 -8.81 6.73
CA SER A 64 -12.22 -7.53 6.66
C SER A 64 -13.60 -7.55 7.28
N GLU A 65 -14.26 -8.69 7.29
CA GLU A 65 -15.59 -8.92 7.83
C GLU A 65 -15.60 -8.70 9.34
N ILE A 66 -14.55 -9.17 10.02
CA ILE A 66 -14.40 -8.98 11.46
C ILE A 66 -14.16 -7.51 11.78
N LEU A 67 -13.33 -6.81 11.00
CA LEU A 67 -13.13 -5.38 11.18
C LEU A 67 -14.43 -4.59 10.96
N LYS A 68 -15.19 -4.91 9.90
CA LYS A 68 -16.48 -4.26 9.61
C LYS A 68 -17.51 -4.51 10.70
N CYS A 69 -17.63 -5.75 11.19
CA CYS A 69 -18.52 -6.09 12.29
C CYS A 69 -18.08 -5.42 13.62
N GLY A 70 -16.78 -5.35 13.88
CA GLY A 70 -16.20 -4.71 15.06
C GLY A 70 -16.11 -3.18 14.97
N LYS A 71 -16.40 -2.59 13.80
CA LYS A 71 -16.28 -1.15 13.54
C LYS A 71 -16.91 -0.27 14.63
N PRO A 72 -18.13 -0.54 15.15
CA PRO A 72 -18.73 0.30 16.19
C PRO A 72 -17.89 0.43 17.46
N ALA A 73 -17.10 -0.60 17.80
CA ALA A 73 -16.23 -0.60 18.98
C ALA A 73 -14.80 -0.14 18.65
N LEU A 74 -14.33 -0.42 17.44
CA LEU A 74 -12.93 -0.20 17.04
C LEU A 74 -12.67 1.12 16.32
N LEU A 75 -13.69 1.80 15.81
CA LEU A 75 -13.51 2.99 14.97
C LEU A 75 -12.76 4.10 15.71
N HIS A 76 -13.16 4.41 16.94
CA HIS A 76 -12.52 5.46 17.74
C HIS A 76 -11.05 5.15 18.09
N PRO A 77 -10.71 3.99 18.71
CA PRO A 77 -9.30 3.70 19.01
C PRO A 77 -8.42 3.54 17.77
N LEU A 78 -8.97 3.10 16.63
CA LEU A 78 -8.22 3.07 15.36
C LEU A 78 -7.99 4.47 14.79
N HIS A 79 -8.95 5.37 14.95
CA HIS A 79 -8.80 6.77 14.55
C HIS A 79 -7.72 7.47 15.37
N ASP A 80 -7.73 7.29 16.70
CA ASP A 80 -6.68 7.82 17.58
C ASP A 80 -5.30 7.31 17.16
N LEU A 81 -5.18 6.00 16.89
CA LEU A 81 -3.93 5.41 16.41
C LEU A 81 -3.50 5.98 15.05
N LEU A 82 -4.44 6.19 14.13
CA LEU A 82 -4.17 6.78 12.82
C LEU A 82 -3.68 8.23 12.94
N CYS A 83 -4.30 9.04 13.81
CA CYS A 83 -3.86 10.41 14.10
C CYS A 83 -2.46 10.43 14.73
N LEU A 84 -2.15 9.52 15.65
CA LEU A 84 -0.80 9.38 16.20
C LEU A 84 0.23 9.04 15.11
N CYS A 85 -0.13 8.12 14.20
CA CYS A 85 0.72 7.78 13.06
C CYS A 85 0.93 8.97 12.11
N TRP A 86 -0.10 9.80 11.92
CA TRP A 86 -0.06 11.02 11.10
C TRP A 86 0.89 12.04 11.71
N GLU A 87 0.73 12.36 12.99
CA GLU A 87 1.52 13.37 13.70
C GLU A 87 3.01 12.99 13.80
N HIS A 88 3.30 11.71 14.09
CA HIS A 88 4.67 11.24 14.32
C HIS A 88 5.34 10.72 13.06
N GLY A 89 4.61 10.57 11.95
CA GLY A 89 5.10 9.98 10.70
C GLY A 89 5.51 8.50 10.82
N HIS A 90 5.08 7.79 11.88
CA HIS A 90 5.48 6.42 12.15
C HIS A 90 4.28 5.49 12.38
N LYS A 91 4.17 4.44 11.57
CA LYS A 91 3.16 3.38 11.72
C LYS A 91 3.73 2.18 12.49
N PRO A 92 2.95 1.49 13.34
CA PRO A 92 3.38 0.24 13.97
C PRO A 92 3.88 -0.79 12.94
N GLN A 93 4.86 -1.61 13.31
CA GLN A 93 5.46 -2.56 12.38
C GLN A 93 4.41 -3.55 11.82
N ASP A 94 3.52 -4.05 12.68
CA ASP A 94 2.49 -5.02 12.30
C ASP A 94 1.46 -4.48 11.29
N VAL A 95 1.28 -3.15 11.20
CA VAL A 95 0.43 -2.54 10.17
C VAL A 95 1.19 -2.21 8.88
N ARG A 96 2.52 -2.20 8.91
CA ARG A 96 3.38 -1.98 7.74
C ARG A 96 3.76 -3.29 7.05
N ASP A 97 3.95 -4.36 7.83
CA ASP A 97 4.44 -5.62 7.31
C ASP A 97 3.40 -6.33 6.44
N ALA A 98 3.86 -6.74 5.24
CA ALA A 98 3.07 -7.52 4.31
C ALA A 98 3.72 -8.88 4.06
N LYS A 99 2.90 -9.92 4.02
CA LYS A 99 3.35 -11.26 3.62
C LYS A 99 3.35 -11.36 2.10
N ILE A 100 4.54 -11.52 1.51
CA ILE A 100 4.67 -11.74 0.07
C ILE A 100 4.41 -13.22 -0.22
N ILE A 101 3.43 -13.50 -1.09
CA ILE A 101 3.14 -14.85 -1.57
C ILE A 101 3.18 -14.90 -3.09
N THR A 102 3.68 -16.01 -3.64
CA THR A 102 3.70 -16.26 -5.08
C THR A 102 2.45 -17.03 -5.49
N LEU A 103 1.65 -16.41 -6.38
CA LEU A 103 0.47 -17.05 -6.97
C LEU A 103 0.75 -17.50 -8.39
N TYR A 104 0.40 -18.74 -8.70
CA TYR A 104 0.45 -19.25 -10.05
C TYR A 104 -0.60 -18.55 -10.93
N LYS A 105 -0.22 -18.10 -12.12
CA LYS A 105 -1.09 -17.39 -13.07
C LYS A 105 -2.11 -18.30 -13.78
N ASN A 106 -2.14 -19.59 -13.46
CA ASN A 106 -2.95 -20.61 -14.13
C ASN A 106 -2.70 -20.70 -15.65
N LYS A 107 -1.46 -20.44 -16.08
CA LYS A 107 -1.04 -20.50 -17.48
C LYS A 107 0.41 -20.97 -17.57
N GLY A 108 0.70 -21.84 -18.54
CA GLY A 108 2.05 -22.32 -18.84
C GLY A 108 2.50 -23.51 -18.01
N ASP A 109 3.82 -23.69 -17.93
CA ASP A 109 4.46 -24.71 -17.08
C ASP A 109 4.64 -24.17 -15.65
N ARG A 110 4.39 -25.04 -14.65
CA ARG A 110 4.60 -24.74 -13.23
C ARG A 110 6.07 -24.65 -12.84
N ASN A 111 6.98 -25.18 -13.67
CA ASN A 111 8.43 -25.07 -13.41
C ASN A 111 9.02 -23.73 -13.86
N ASP A 112 8.31 -22.97 -14.69
CA ASP A 112 8.73 -21.65 -15.15
C ASP A 112 8.30 -20.56 -14.17
N CYS A 113 9.28 -19.87 -13.57
CA CYS A 113 9.07 -18.81 -12.59
C CYS A 113 8.28 -17.61 -13.17
N ASN A 114 8.32 -17.36 -14.48
CA ASN A 114 7.58 -16.27 -15.12
C ASN A 114 6.06 -16.48 -15.07
N ASN A 115 5.61 -17.72 -14.88
CA ASN A 115 4.19 -18.08 -14.76
C ASN A 115 3.61 -17.83 -13.35
N TYR A 116 4.37 -17.19 -12.47
CA TYR A 116 3.93 -16.76 -11.14
C TYR A 116 3.87 -15.23 -11.06
N ARG A 117 3.07 -14.72 -10.12
CA ARG A 117 3.06 -13.32 -9.71
C ARG A 117 3.21 -13.23 -8.19
N GLY A 118 4.02 -12.30 -7.72
CA GLY A 118 4.02 -11.93 -6.30
C GLY A 118 2.77 -11.13 -5.98
N ILE A 119 2.15 -11.40 -4.83
CA ILE A 119 1.17 -10.51 -4.22
C ILE A 119 1.57 -10.26 -2.77
N SER A 120 1.25 -9.06 -2.27
CA SER A 120 1.51 -8.66 -0.89
C SER A 120 0.21 -8.68 -0.08
N LEU A 121 0.20 -9.46 1.00
CA LEU A 121 -0.93 -9.54 1.93
C LEU A 121 -0.65 -8.66 3.16
N LEU A 122 -1.21 -7.46 3.17
CA LEU A 122 -1.17 -6.53 4.28
C LEU A 122 -2.31 -6.79 5.28
N SER A 123 -2.10 -6.47 6.56
CA SER A 123 -3.13 -6.48 7.59
C SER A 123 -4.32 -5.59 7.20
N VAL A 124 -5.48 -5.90 7.73
CA VAL A 124 -6.71 -5.20 7.32
C VAL A 124 -6.76 -3.76 7.84
N VAL A 125 -6.15 -3.51 9.01
CA VAL A 125 -5.91 -2.16 9.53
C VAL A 125 -4.87 -1.43 8.69
N GLY A 126 -3.75 -2.10 8.33
CA GLY A 126 -2.74 -1.52 7.46
C GLY A 126 -3.31 -1.06 6.12
N LYS A 127 -4.24 -1.84 5.54
CA LYS A 127 -4.97 -1.45 4.31
C LYS A 127 -5.92 -0.27 4.51
N ALA A 128 -6.50 -0.10 5.70
CA ALA A 128 -7.38 1.03 6.00
C ALA A 128 -6.59 2.33 6.24
N PHE A 129 -5.33 2.22 6.66
CA PHE A 129 -4.42 3.35 6.92
C PHE A 129 -3.59 3.75 5.69
N ALA A 130 -3.77 3.07 4.56
CA ALA A 130 -3.04 3.29 3.31
C ALA A 130 -3.86 4.18 2.38
#